data_AF-A0A4Q3TU83-F1
#
_entry.id   AF-A0A4Q3TU83-F1
#
_cell.length_a   1.000
_cell.length_b   1.000
_cell.length_c   1.000
_cell.angle_alpha   90.00
_cell.angle_beta   90.00
_cell.angle_gamma   90.00
#
_symmetry.space_group_name_H-M   'P 1'
#
loop_
_entity.id
_entity.type
_entity.pdbx_description
1 polymer ?
#
loop_
_entity_poly.entity_id
_entity_poly.type
_entity_poly.pdbx_seq_one_letter_code
_entity_poly.pdbx_strand_id
1 'polypeptide(L)'
;MFAIVTDPIDPRVLRESILDPAAGGFCSFEGWVRNHHQGRAVHSLEYEAYRALAEKEGNRIVHEAREKFEILHARCHHRVGSLAIGERGV
;
A
#
# COMPACT_ATOMS: atom_id res chain seq x y z
N MET A 1 10.23 2.38 0.31
CA MET A 1 10.29 0.94 -0.03
C MET A 1 8.89 0.45 -0.33
N PHE A 2 8.74 -0.27 -1.44
CA PHE A 2 7.52 -0.98 -1.80
C PHE A 2 7.68 -2.47 -1.51
N ALA A 3 6.65 -3.13 -0.97
CA ALA A 3 6.64 -4.57 -0.69
C ALA A 3 5.29 -5.20 -1.00
N ILE A 4 5.30 -6.44 -1.51
CA ILE A 4 4.11 -7.28 -1.55
C ILE A 4 4.00 -8.03 -0.22
N VAL A 5 2.82 -8.07 0.41
CA VAL A 5 2.58 -8.77 1.67
C VAL A 5 1.37 -9.69 1.55
N THR A 6 1.26 -10.67 2.44
CA THR A 6 0.09 -11.57 2.52
C THR A 6 -0.75 -11.29 3.75
N ASP A 7 -0.10 -10.84 4.82
CA ASP A 7 -0.75 -10.53 6.09
C ASP A 7 -1.52 -9.20 6.03
N PRO A 8 -2.54 -9.02 6.90
CA PRO A 8 -3.26 -7.76 7.03
C PRO A 8 -2.32 -6.58 7.28
N ILE A 9 -2.56 -5.48 6.57
CA ILE A 9 -1.77 -4.24 6.72
C ILE A 9 -2.25 -3.49 7.96
N ASP A 10 -1.35 -3.28 8.92
CA ASP A 10 -1.54 -2.32 10.01
C ASP A 10 -0.92 -0.96 9.65
N PRO A 11 -1.74 0.08 9.37
CA PRO A 11 -1.23 1.39 8.98
C PRO A 11 -0.44 2.08 10.11
N ARG A 12 -0.65 1.70 11.37
CA ARG A 12 0.08 2.29 12.52
C ARG A 12 1.54 1.85 12.51
N VAL A 13 1.78 0.56 12.29
CA VAL A 13 3.14 -0.01 12.18
C VAL A 13 3.90 0.63 11.01
N LEU A 14 3.23 0.81 9.87
CA LEU A 14 3.82 1.48 8.72
C LEU A 14 4.19 2.94 9.02
N ARG A 15 3.27 3.69 9.64
CA ARG A 15 3.51 5.07 10.04
C ARG A 15 4.68 5.17 11.02
N GLU A 16 4.69 4.36 12.07
CA GLU A 16 5.75 4.36 13.09
C GLU A 16 7.12 4.09 12.48
N SER A 17 7.20 3.19 11.49
CA SER A 17 8.45 2.83 10.81
C SER A 17 9.08 3.93 9.93
N ILE A 18 8.40 5.07 9.77
CA ILE A 18 8.84 6.21 8.96
C ILE A 18 8.77 7.56 9.70
N LEU A 19 8.42 7.56 10.99
CA LEU A 19 8.44 8.78 11.78
C LEU A 19 9.87 9.34 11.84
N ASP A 20 9.99 10.63 11.60
CA ASP A 20 11.27 11.34 11.58
C ASP A 20 11.08 12.73 12.20
N PRO A 21 11.88 13.14 13.21
CA PRO A 21 11.82 14.48 13.78
C PRO A 21 12.02 15.63 12.77
N ALA A 22 12.64 15.37 11.62
CA ALA A 22 12.78 16.35 10.53
C ALA A 22 11.50 16.50 9.68
N ALA A 23 10.52 15.59 9.81
CA ALA A 23 9.27 15.63 9.07
C ALA A 23 8.20 16.46 9.81
N GLY A 24 7.76 17.57 9.21
CA GLY A 24 6.65 18.38 9.72
C GLY A 24 5.25 17.85 9.37
N GLY A 25 5.14 16.80 8.56
CA GLY A 25 3.88 16.27 8.08
C GLY A 25 3.96 14.82 7.64
N PHE A 26 2.81 14.15 7.64
CA PHE A 26 2.63 12.76 7.22
C PHE A 26 1.36 12.66 6.38
N CYS A 27 1.43 11.96 5.27
CA CYS A 27 0.27 11.60 4.45
C CYS A 27 0.25 10.09 4.23
N SER A 28 -0.97 9.53 4.19
CA SER A 28 -1.20 8.13 3.89
C SER A 28 -2.38 7.96 2.95
N PHE A 29 -2.36 6.87 2.22
CA PHE A 29 -3.46 6.39 1.40
C PHE A 29 -3.73 4.94 1.79
N GLU A 30 -5.00 4.56 1.84
CA GLU A 30 -5.41 3.17 2.08
C GLU A 30 -6.45 2.76 1.04
N GLY A 31 -6.25 1.63 0.39
CA GLY A 31 -7.19 1.03 -0.57
C GLY A 31 -8.02 -0.06 0.08
N TRP A 32 -9.32 0.17 0.26
CA TRP A 32 -10.21 -0.74 0.99
C TRP A 32 -11.10 -1.54 0.03
N VAL A 33 -11.33 -2.81 0.34
CA VAL A 33 -12.31 -3.63 -0.40
C VAL A 33 -13.71 -3.10 -0.16
N ARG A 34 -14.39 -2.69 -1.24
CA ARG A 34 -15.78 -2.20 -1.21
C ARG A 34 -16.75 -3.34 -1.49
N ASN A 35 -17.99 -3.18 -1.05
CA ASN A 35 -19.05 -4.19 -1.21
C ASN A 35 -19.76 -4.16 -2.58
N HIS A 36 -19.29 -3.39 -3.55
CA HIS A 36 -19.90 -3.29 -4.87
C HIS A 36 -18.91 -2.89 -5.98
N HIS A 37 -19.13 -3.42 -7.18
CA HIS A 37 -18.40 -3.04 -8.40
C HIS A 37 -19.31 -3.15 -9.61
N GLN A 38 -19.40 -2.07 -10.41
CA GLN A 38 -20.22 -2.02 -11.64
C GLN A 38 -21.67 -2.50 -11.46
N GLY A 39 -22.33 -2.05 -10.39
CA GLY A 39 -23.72 -2.42 -10.08
C GLY A 39 -23.91 -3.83 -9.52
N ARG A 40 -22.84 -4.60 -9.30
CA ARG A 40 -22.88 -5.94 -8.69
C ARG A 40 -22.34 -5.92 -7.27
N ALA A 41 -22.90 -6.77 -6.42
CA ALA A 41 -22.39 -7.00 -5.07
C ALA A 41 -21.02 -7.70 -5.13
N VAL A 42 -20.12 -7.32 -4.23
CA VAL A 42 -18.80 -7.93 -4.04
C VAL A 42 -18.71 -8.44 -2.61
N HIS A 43 -18.30 -9.70 -2.44
CA HIS A 43 -18.11 -10.31 -1.11
C HIS A 43 -16.64 -10.26 -0.64
N SER A 44 -15.71 -10.42 -1.58
CA SER A 44 -14.26 -10.37 -1.37
C SER A 44 -13.56 -10.04 -2.70
N LEU A 45 -12.27 -9.74 -2.62
CA LEU A 45 -11.37 -9.67 -3.77
C LEU A 45 -10.25 -10.68 -3.62
N GLU A 46 -9.81 -11.26 -4.72
CA GLU A 46 -8.60 -12.07 -4.80
C GLU A 46 -7.53 -11.24 -5.52
N TYR A 47 -6.42 -10.97 -4.84
CA TYR A 47 -5.31 -10.21 -5.39
C TYR A 47 -4.13 -11.13 -5.68
N GLU A 48 -3.62 -11.07 -6.91
CA GLU A 48 -2.41 -11.78 -7.33
C GLU A 48 -1.37 -10.79 -7.84
N ALA A 49 -0.09 -11.11 -7.66
CA ALA A 49 1.00 -10.32 -8.20
C ALA A 49 2.19 -11.20 -8.58
N TYR A 50 2.82 -10.89 -9.72
CA TYR A 50 4.18 -11.35 -9.98
C TYR A 50 5.15 -10.56 -9.10
N ARG A 51 5.39 -11.08 -7.90
CA ARG A 51 6.10 -10.40 -6.80
C ARG A 51 7.37 -9.67 -7.24
N ALA A 52 8.28 -10.36 -7.93
CA ALA A 52 9.57 -9.79 -8.33
C ALA A 52 9.40 -8.55 -9.23
N LEU A 53 8.47 -8.59 -10.18
CA LEU A 53 8.19 -7.45 -11.06
C LEU A 53 7.47 -6.33 -10.31
N ALA A 54 6.47 -6.67 -9.50
CA ALA A 54 5.71 -5.68 -8.73
C ALA A 54 6.59 -4.92 -7.74
N GLU A 55 7.48 -5.62 -7.04
CA GLU A 55 8.44 -5.00 -6.11
C GLU A 55 9.46 -4.13 -6.85
N LYS A 56 9.94 -4.57 -8.01
CA LYS A 56 10.84 -3.76 -8.85
C LYS A 56 10.17 -2.44 -9.28
N GLU A 57 8.98 -2.51 -9.88
CA GLU A 57 8.27 -1.33 -10.38
C GLU A 57 7.78 -0.43 -9.25
N GLY A 58 7.28 -1.00 -8.15
CA GLY A 58 6.87 -0.24 -6.98
C GLY A 58 8.04 0.52 -6.34
N ASN A 59 9.22 -0.10 -6.24
CA ASN A 59 10.41 0.59 -5.73
C ASN A 59 10.91 1.67 -6.69
N ARG A 60 10.77 1.48 -8.01
CA ARG A 60 11.06 2.53 -9.00
C ARG A 60 10.16 3.76 -8.79
N ILE A 61 8.85 3.58 -8.63
CA ILE A 61 7.90 4.68 -8.34
C ILE A 61 8.24 5.38 -7.03
N VAL A 62 8.57 4.64 -5.97
CA VAL A 62 8.99 5.24 -4.70
C VAL A 62 10.26 6.07 -4.86
N HIS A 63 11.23 5.60 -5.64
CA HIS A 63 12.45 6.35 -5.92
C HIS A 63 12.15 7.65 -6.67
N GLU A 64 11.39 7.59 -7.76
CA GLU A 64 10.98 8.76 -8.54
C GLU A 64 10.20 9.78 -7.69
N ALA A 65 9.33 9.32 -6.79
CA ALA A 65 8.60 10.21 -5.88
C ALA A 65 9.54 10.94 -4.91
N ARG A 66 10.57 10.25 -4.38
CA ARG A 66 11.57 10.87 -3.50
C ARG A 66 12.42 11.89 -4.23
N GLU A 67 12.78 11.64 -5.48
CA GLU A 67 13.52 12.58 -6.32
C GLU A 67 12.67 13.81 -6.68
N LYS A 68 11.36 13.61 -6.92
CA LYS A 68 10.48 14.67 -7.42
C LYS A 68 9.87 15.57 -6.34
N PHE A 69 9.62 15.05 -5.14
CA PHE A 69 8.75 15.72 -4.16
C PHE A 69 9.41 16.05 -2.81
N GLU A 70 10.74 16.01 -2.71
CA GLU A 70 11.48 16.34 -1.47
C GLU A 70 10.96 15.58 -0.21
N ILE A 71 10.44 14.36 -0.39
CA ILE A 71 9.93 13.54 0.71
C ILE A 71 11.07 12.78 1.40
N LEU A 72 11.11 12.83 2.73
CA LEU A 72 12.15 12.16 3.53
C LEU A 72 12.03 10.64 3.44
N HIS A 73 10.81 10.14 3.67
CA HIS A 73 10.50 8.71 3.74
C HIS A 73 9.26 8.39 2.91
N ALA A 74 9.24 7.16 2.37
CA ALA A 74 8.08 6.59 1.70
C ALA A 74 8.06 5.08 1.90
N ARG A 75 6.92 4.54 2.33
CA ARG A 75 6.65 3.10 2.40
C ARG A 75 5.29 2.77 1.84
N CYS A 76 5.22 1.67 1.08
CA CYS A 76 4.00 1.21 0.43
C CYS A 76 3.94 -0.32 0.55
N HIS A 77 2.85 -0.85 1.09
CA HIS A 77 2.59 -2.29 1.10
C HIS A 77 1.39 -2.58 0.21
N HIS A 78 1.46 -3.64 -0.59
CA HIS A 78 0.31 -4.13 -1.32
C HIS A 78 0.03 -5.57 -0.90
N ARG A 79 -1.21 -5.84 -0.47
CA ARG A 79 -1.61 -7.15 0.03
C ARG A 79 -2.15 -8.01 -1.10
N VAL A 80 -1.64 -9.23 -1.20
CA VAL A 80 -2.13 -10.29 -2.08
C VAL A 80 -2.86 -11.38 -1.30
N GLY A 81 -3.66 -12.19 -2.00
CA GLY A 81 -4.54 -13.22 -1.43
C GLY A 81 -6.00 -12.78 -1.38
N SER A 82 -6.80 -13.53 -0.61
CA SER A 82 -8.22 -13.26 -0.41
C SER A 82 -8.43 -12.15 0.63
N LEU A 83 -9.12 -11.08 0.23
CA LEU A 83 -9.48 -9.95 1.09
C LEU A 83 -11.00 -9.77 1.17
N ALA A 84 -11.53 -9.71 2.39
CA ALA A 84 -12.93 -9.41 2.67
C ALA A 84 -13.24 -7.91 2.59
N ILE A 85 -14.52 -7.56 2.51
CA ILE A 85 -15.00 -6.17 2.57
C ILE A 85 -14.41 -5.45 3.80
N GLY A 86 -13.89 -4.24 3.58
CA GLY A 86 -13.27 -3.41 4.63
C GLY A 86 -11.79 -3.72 4.90
N GLU A 87 -11.25 -4.81 4.36
CA GLU A 87 -9.81 -5.07 4.44
C GLU A 87 -9.01 -4.16 3.51
N ARG A 88 -7.74 -3.92 3.87
CA ARG A 88 -6.81 -3.08 3.13
C ARG A 88 -6.01 -3.91 2.13
N GLY A 89 -6.11 -3.53 0.85
CA GLY A 89 -5.29 -4.06 -0.24
C GLY A 89 -4.03 -3.25 -0.50
N VAL A 90 -4.01 -1.96 -0.12
CA VAL A 90 -2.82 -1.09 -0.19
C VAL A 90 -2.86 -0.04 0.91
#